data_AF-A0A957M560-F1
#
_entry.id   AF-A0A957M560-F1
#
_cell.length_a   1.000
_cell.length_b   1.000
_cell.length_c   1.000
_cell.angle_alpha   90.00
_cell.angle_beta   90.00
_cell.angle_gamma   90.00
#
_symmetry.space_group_name_H-M   'P 1'
#
loop_
_entity.id
_entity.type
_entity.pdbx_description
1 polymer ?
#
loop_
_entity_poly.entity_id
_entity_poly.type
_entity_poly.pdbx_seq_one_letter_code
_entity_poly.pdbx_strand_id
1 'polypeptide(L)'
;EHAMLEQGAAISRRYAGSGAMWQRPYAATQPRAASALASVWFAAYPGAIITRPGHSVLAALGEPALWRAFADIGIQALHTGPMKRAGGVTGETFTPSIDGHFDRIGLEIDPAFGTTEEFVAMSKTATSVGAIIIDDVVPGHTGKGPDFRLAERAYGD
;
A
#
# COMPACT_ATOMS: atom_id res chain seq x y z
N GLU A 1 12.32 16.04 3.67
CA GLU A 1 10.95 15.76 4.16
C GLU A 1 10.20 14.69 3.36
N HIS A 2 9.93 14.85 2.05
CA HIS A 2 9.19 13.85 1.26
C HIS A 2 10.03 12.71 0.66
N ALA A 3 11.35 12.73 0.84
CA ALA A 3 12.24 11.67 0.34
C ALA A 3 12.05 10.38 1.14
N MET A 4 11.75 9.28 0.45
CA MET A 4 11.54 7.97 1.05
C MET A 4 12.80 7.43 1.72
N LEU A 5 14.00 7.73 1.19
CA LEU A 5 15.26 7.30 1.81
C LEU A 5 15.47 7.97 3.18
N GLU A 6 15.21 9.28 3.27
CA GLU A 6 15.30 10.04 4.52
C GLU A 6 14.26 9.55 5.55
N GLN A 7 13.01 9.39 5.12
CA GLN A 7 11.95 8.84 5.97
C GLN A 7 12.25 7.40 6.40
N GLY A 8 12.76 6.57 5.48
CA GLY A 8 13.17 5.20 5.74
C GLY A 8 14.27 5.12 6.80
N ALA A 9 15.26 6.03 6.75
CA ALA A 9 16.28 6.14 7.78
C ALA A 9 15.70 6.54 9.15
N ALA A 10 14.65 7.36 9.19
CA ALA A 10 13.96 7.70 10.43
C ALA A 10 13.15 6.52 11.00
N ILE A 11 12.47 5.78 10.12
CA ILE A 11 11.71 4.57 10.48
C ILE A 11 12.67 3.50 11.00
N SER A 12 13.79 3.25 10.31
CA SER A 12 14.74 2.20 10.67
C SER A 12 15.33 2.39 12.08
N ARG A 13 15.56 3.63 12.51
CA ARG A 13 16.01 3.94 13.89
C ARG A 13 15.04 3.45 14.97
N ARG A 14 13.74 3.34 14.68
CA ARG A 14 12.75 2.81 15.63
C ARG A 14 12.84 1.29 15.79
N TYR A 15 13.38 0.60 14.78
CA TYR A 15 13.50 -0.87 14.76
C TYR A 15 14.94 -1.35 14.98
N ALA A 16 15.93 -0.46 14.89
CA ALA A 16 17.33 -0.77 15.17
C ALA A 16 17.49 -1.30 16.61
N GLY A 17 18.21 -2.42 16.75
CA GLY A 17 18.41 -3.07 18.05
C GLY A 17 17.22 -3.88 18.57
N SER A 18 16.09 -3.94 17.87
CA SER A 18 14.97 -4.80 18.24
C SER A 18 15.18 -6.23 17.75
N GLY A 19 15.26 -7.19 18.67
CA GLY A 19 15.40 -8.62 18.35
C GLY A 19 14.25 -9.18 17.51
N ALA A 20 13.08 -8.53 17.48
CA ALA A 20 11.93 -8.94 16.68
C ALA A 20 12.25 -9.04 15.17
N MET A 21 13.11 -8.16 14.64
CA MET A 21 13.50 -8.19 13.22
C MET A 21 14.47 -9.33 12.88
N TRP A 22 15.12 -9.92 13.89
CA TRP A 22 16.12 -10.99 13.73
C TRP A 22 15.54 -12.38 13.96
N GLN A 23 14.43 -12.47 14.72
CA GLN A 23 13.79 -13.75 15.05
C GLN A 23 12.98 -14.35 13.89
N ARG A 24 12.62 -13.56 12.88
CA ARG A 24 11.94 -14.05 11.68
C ARG A 24 12.71 -13.58 10.45
N PRO A 25 13.56 -14.43 9.84
CA PRO A 25 14.24 -14.06 8.62
C PRO A 25 13.18 -13.79 7.53
N TYR A 26 13.04 -12.53 7.14
CA TYR A 26 12.09 -12.03 6.12
C TYR A 26 12.32 -12.62 4.72
N ALA A 27 13.29 -13.53 4.56
CA ALA A 27 13.66 -14.15 3.29
C ALA A 27 12.93 -15.46 2.99
N ALA A 28 12.33 -16.16 3.98
CA ALA A 28 11.65 -17.42 3.73
C ALA A 28 10.18 -17.19 3.33
N THR A 29 9.89 -17.18 2.04
CA THR A 29 8.51 -17.08 1.52
C THR A 29 7.67 -18.28 1.99
N GLN A 30 6.43 -18.04 2.42
CA GLN A 30 5.50 -19.09 2.87
C GLN A 30 4.23 -19.15 2.00
N PRO A 31 4.35 -19.42 0.68
CA PRO A 31 3.21 -19.31 -0.24
C PRO A 31 2.06 -20.26 0.14
N ARG A 32 2.36 -21.49 0.59
CA ARG A 32 1.32 -22.45 1.03
C ARG A 32 0.55 -21.96 2.25
N ALA A 33 1.22 -21.31 3.20
CA ALA A 33 0.55 -20.75 4.37
C ALA A 33 -0.34 -19.56 3.96
N ALA A 34 0.14 -18.70 3.06
CA ALA A 34 -0.67 -17.60 2.51
C ALA A 34 -1.91 -18.12 1.76
N SER A 35 -1.76 -19.13 0.88
CA SER A 35 -2.89 -19.75 0.19
C SER A 35 -3.86 -20.45 1.15
N ALA A 36 -3.37 -21.06 2.23
CA ALA A 36 -4.23 -21.68 3.25
C ALA A 36 -5.04 -20.64 4.04
N LEU A 37 -4.54 -19.41 4.18
CA LEU A 37 -5.27 -18.30 4.79
C LEU A 37 -6.36 -17.76 3.86
N ALA A 38 -6.03 -17.56 2.58
CA ALA A 38 -6.97 -17.12 1.56
C ALA A 38 -6.62 -17.71 0.19
N SER A 39 -7.41 -18.67 -0.27
CA SER A 39 -7.21 -19.30 -1.58
C SER A 39 -7.92 -18.57 -2.72
N VAL A 40 -8.91 -17.72 -2.37
CA VAL A 40 -9.66 -16.90 -3.32
C VAL A 40 -9.62 -15.45 -2.84
N TRP A 41 -9.20 -14.54 -3.71
CA TRP A 41 -9.11 -13.12 -3.40
C TRP A 41 -9.60 -12.24 -4.54
N PHE A 42 -10.10 -11.07 -4.18
CA PHE A 42 -10.41 -9.99 -5.12
C PHE A 42 -9.15 -9.16 -5.36
N ALA A 43 -8.72 -9.04 -6.62
CA ALA A 43 -7.63 -8.15 -7.01
C ALA A 43 -8.20 -6.79 -7.42
N ALA A 44 -8.02 -5.79 -6.55
CA ALA A 44 -8.43 -4.43 -6.80
C ALA A 44 -7.39 -3.69 -7.65
N TYR A 45 -7.88 -2.80 -8.52
CA TYR A 45 -7.06 -1.79 -9.16
C TYR A 45 -7.60 -0.41 -8.76
N PRO A 46 -6.94 0.31 -7.85
CA PRO A 46 -7.56 1.45 -7.16
C PRO A 46 -7.97 2.57 -8.11
N GLY A 47 -7.17 2.82 -9.14
CA GLY A 47 -7.46 3.82 -10.17
C GLY A 47 -8.69 3.50 -11.05
N ALA A 48 -9.24 2.28 -10.98
CA ALA A 48 -10.46 1.89 -11.71
C ALA A 48 -11.68 1.70 -10.80
N ILE A 49 -11.57 1.98 -9.50
CA ILE A 49 -12.69 1.86 -8.57
C ILE A 49 -13.53 3.13 -8.62
N ILE A 50 -14.78 2.99 -9.08
CA ILE A 50 -15.77 4.05 -9.07
C ILE A 50 -16.50 4.01 -7.73
N THR A 51 -16.39 5.10 -6.97
CA THR A 51 -16.98 5.23 -5.64
C THR A 51 -18.30 6.01 -5.67
N ARG A 52 -19.05 5.97 -4.56
CA ARG A 52 -20.17 6.90 -4.37
C ARG A 52 -19.63 8.32 -4.23
N PRO A 53 -20.41 9.36 -4.61
CA PRO A 53 -20.01 10.74 -4.36
C PRO A 53 -19.58 10.96 -2.90
N GLY A 54 -18.44 11.63 -2.72
CA GLY A 54 -17.87 11.94 -1.40
C GLY A 54 -17.20 10.77 -0.67
N HIS A 55 -17.10 9.58 -1.28
CA HIS A 55 -16.38 8.44 -0.70
C HIS A 55 -15.02 8.22 -1.38
N SER A 56 -14.00 7.92 -0.58
CA SER A 56 -12.70 7.48 -1.08
C SER A 56 -12.75 6.02 -1.56
N VAL A 57 -11.72 5.60 -2.30
CA VAL A 57 -11.56 4.20 -2.72
C VAL A 57 -11.46 3.28 -1.51
N LEU A 58 -10.67 3.65 -0.51
CA LEU A 58 -10.51 2.87 0.72
C LEU A 58 -11.78 2.81 1.56
N ALA A 59 -12.57 3.89 1.60
CA ALA A 59 -13.88 3.86 2.26
C ALA A 59 -14.83 2.86 1.57
N ALA A 60 -14.88 2.87 0.23
CA ALA A 60 -15.70 1.93 -0.54
C ALA A 60 -15.25 0.47 -0.36
N LEU A 61 -13.92 0.22 -0.40
CA LEU A 61 -13.35 -1.10 -0.13
C LEU A 61 -13.51 -1.54 1.34
N GLY A 62 -13.72 -0.60 2.26
CA GLY A 62 -13.96 -0.85 3.68
C GLY A 62 -15.43 -1.12 4.04
N GLU A 63 -16.36 -1.06 3.09
CA GLU A 63 -17.80 -1.19 3.38
C GLU A 63 -18.19 -2.59 3.89
N PRO A 64 -18.86 -2.70 5.05
CA PRO A 64 -19.30 -4.00 5.57
C PRO A 64 -20.19 -4.80 4.61
N ALA A 65 -20.99 -4.12 3.78
CA ALA A 65 -21.83 -4.77 2.79
C ALA A 65 -21.01 -5.48 1.70
N LEU A 66 -19.90 -4.88 1.26
CA LEU A 66 -18.97 -5.50 0.31
C LEU A 66 -18.37 -6.78 0.90
N TRP A 67 -17.90 -6.71 2.15
CA TRP A 67 -17.27 -7.85 2.83
C TRP A 67 -18.23 -8.99 3.12
N ARG A 68 -19.52 -8.71 3.40
CA ARG A 68 -20.57 -9.73 3.46
C ARG A 68 -20.77 -10.41 2.11
N ALA A 69 -20.87 -9.63 1.03
CA ALA A 69 -21.02 -10.16 -0.32
C ALA A 69 -19.82 -11.02 -0.75
N PHE A 70 -18.60 -10.61 -0.39
CA PHE A 70 -17.39 -11.41 -0.59
C PHE A 70 -17.45 -12.74 0.16
N ALA A 71 -17.83 -12.72 1.44
CA ALA A 71 -17.97 -13.93 2.24
C ALA A 71 -19.01 -14.89 1.64
N ASP A 72 -20.16 -14.37 1.18
CA ASP A 72 -21.25 -15.16 0.59
C ASP A 72 -20.82 -15.92 -0.67
N ILE A 73 -19.84 -15.39 -1.43
CA ILE A 73 -19.29 -16.02 -2.64
C ILE A 73 -17.91 -16.66 -2.43
N GLY A 74 -17.45 -16.76 -1.19
CA GLY A 74 -16.21 -17.44 -0.82
C GLY A 74 -14.91 -16.67 -1.10
N ILE A 75 -14.97 -15.34 -1.27
CA ILE A 75 -13.77 -14.49 -1.33
C ILE A 75 -13.26 -14.26 0.09
N GLN A 76 -11.98 -14.60 0.32
CA GLN A 76 -11.35 -14.60 1.64
C GLN A 76 -10.27 -13.52 1.81
N ALA A 77 -9.95 -12.80 0.74
CA ALA A 77 -9.04 -11.67 0.81
C ALA A 77 -9.31 -10.61 -0.26
N LEU A 78 -8.76 -9.43 -0.03
CA LEU A 78 -8.63 -8.38 -1.04
C LEU A 78 -7.16 -8.01 -1.18
N HIS A 79 -6.65 -8.07 -2.41
CA HIS A 79 -5.37 -7.46 -2.78
C HIS A 79 -5.64 -6.06 -3.31
N THR A 80 -5.08 -5.04 -2.65
CA THR A 80 -5.41 -3.65 -2.94
C THR A 80 -4.80 -3.13 -4.24
N GLY A 81 -3.68 -3.70 -4.67
CA GLY A 81 -2.75 -3.02 -5.57
C GLY A 81 -2.02 -1.86 -4.87
N PRO A 82 -1.11 -1.15 -5.57
CA PRO A 82 -0.33 -0.06 -5.00
C PRO A 82 -1.22 1.13 -4.59
N MET A 83 -1.26 1.41 -3.29
CA MET A 83 -2.09 2.48 -2.70
C MET A 83 -1.27 3.69 -2.25
N LYS A 84 0.05 3.62 -2.37
CA LYS A 84 0.96 4.66 -1.91
C LYS A 84 1.08 5.78 -2.93
N ARG A 85 1.43 6.98 -2.47
CA ARG A 85 1.65 8.13 -3.38
C ARG A 85 2.65 7.76 -4.47
N ALA A 86 2.26 7.99 -5.72
CA ALA A 86 2.99 7.56 -6.90
C ALA A 86 3.13 8.69 -7.95
N GLY A 87 3.92 8.44 -9.00
CA GLY A 87 4.16 9.39 -10.08
C GLY A 87 5.47 10.15 -9.98
N GLY A 88 5.40 11.47 -9.86
CA GLY A 88 6.61 12.29 -9.87
C GLY A 88 6.45 13.65 -9.22
N VAL A 89 7.53 14.43 -9.29
CA VAL A 89 7.58 15.82 -8.81
C VAL A 89 8.20 16.72 -9.88
N THR A 90 7.53 17.84 -10.14
CA THR A 90 8.02 18.96 -10.95
C THR A 90 7.95 20.24 -10.13
N GLY A 91 9.11 20.82 -9.79
CA GLY A 91 9.17 21.88 -8.80
C GLY A 91 8.69 21.38 -7.44
N GLU A 92 7.60 21.96 -6.94
CA GLU A 92 6.94 21.56 -5.68
C GLU A 92 5.62 20.80 -5.94
N THR A 93 5.25 20.58 -7.21
CA THR A 93 3.98 19.97 -7.59
C THR A 93 4.15 18.49 -7.90
N PHE A 94 3.27 17.67 -7.29
CA PHE A 94 3.17 16.25 -7.62
C PHE A 94 2.53 16.06 -9.00
N THR A 95 3.08 15.13 -9.77
CA THR A 95 2.55 14.73 -11.08
C THR A 95 1.91 13.35 -10.99
N PRO A 96 0.88 13.06 -11.79
CA PRO A 96 0.23 11.75 -11.79
C PRO A 96 1.20 10.60 -12.05
N SER A 97 0.83 9.42 -11.56
CA SER A 97 1.43 8.14 -11.96
C SER A 97 1.33 7.95 -13.47
N ILE A 98 2.40 7.42 -14.07
CA ILE A 98 2.39 6.91 -15.46
C ILE A 98 2.48 5.38 -15.54
N ASP A 99 2.62 4.72 -14.38
CA ASP A 99 2.83 3.27 -14.26
C ASP A 99 1.79 2.63 -13.32
N GLY A 100 0.52 3.06 -13.40
CA GLY A 100 -0.57 2.47 -12.62
C GLY A 100 -0.36 2.43 -11.10
N HIS A 101 0.34 3.43 -10.54
CA HIS A 101 0.79 3.56 -9.15
C HIS A 101 1.94 2.65 -8.71
N PHE A 102 2.53 1.85 -9.61
CA PHE A 102 3.76 1.11 -9.33
C PHE A 102 4.99 2.03 -9.27
N ASP A 103 4.91 3.24 -9.80
CA ASP A 103 5.93 4.29 -9.72
C ASP A 103 5.86 5.08 -8.39
N ARG A 104 5.91 4.38 -7.25
CA ARG A 104 5.81 4.97 -5.90
C ARG A 104 6.87 6.05 -5.66
N ILE A 105 6.46 7.15 -5.02
CA ILE A 105 7.33 8.26 -4.62
C ILE A 105 7.18 8.68 -3.15
N GLY A 106 6.24 8.09 -2.41
CA GLY A 106 5.99 8.36 -1.00
C GLY A 106 5.57 7.11 -0.21
N LEU A 107 5.56 7.19 1.11
CA LEU A 107 5.18 6.09 2.02
C LEU A 107 3.73 6.19 2.52
N GLU A 108 3.15 7.37 2.39
CA GLU A 108 1.76 7.68 2.69
C GLU A 108 0.80 7.08 1.66
N ILE A 109 -0.44 6.87 2.08
CA ILE A 109 -1.54 6.57 1.15
C ILE A 109 -1.72 7.76 0.20
N ASP A 110 -1.95 7.46 -1.08
CA ASP A 110 -2.27 8.49 -2.06
C ASP A 110 -3.61 9.15 -1.68
N PRO A 111 -3.67 10.49 -1.53
CA PRO A 111 -4.89 11.19 -1.15
C PRO A 111 -6.05 10.98 -2.14
N ALA A 112 -5.79 10.56 -3.39
CA ALA A 112 -6.82 10.18 -4.34
C ALA A 112 -7.56 8.89 -3.92
N PHE A 113 -6.94 8.04 -3.10
CA PHE A 113 -7.50 6.75 -2.70
C PHE A 113 -8.06 6.74 -1.29
N GLY A 114 -7.62 7.65 -0.42
CA GLY A 114 -8.14 7.79 0.94
C GLY A 114 -7.06 8.11 1.96
N THR A 115 -7.24 7.61 3.18
CA THR A 115 -6.29 7.83 4.28
C THR A 115 -5.77 6.53 4.91
N THR A 116 -4.74 6.65 5.73
CA THR A 116 -4.22 5.53 6.53
C THR A 116 -5.28 4.99 7.49
N GLU A 117 -6.10 5.86 8.08
CA GLU A 117 -7.18 5.48 8.98
C GLU A 117 -8.25 4.66 8.25
N GLU A 118 -8.58 5.02 7.02
CA GLU A 118 -9.50 4.26 6.18
C GLU A 118 -8.92 2.89 5.79
N PHE A 119 -7.62 2.81 5.48
CA PHE A 119 -6.94 1.52 5.25
C PHE A 119 -7.02 0.61 6.49
N VAL A 120 -6.79 1.16 7.68
CA VAL A 120 -6.92 0.43 8.95
C VAL A 120 -8.37 0.01 9.20
N ALA A 121 -9.35 0.87 8.91
CA ALA A 121 -10.77 0.56 9.04
C ALA A 121 -11.17 -0.59 8.10
N MET A 122 -10.76 -0.54 6.82
CA MET A 122 -10.96 -1.62 5.86
C MET A 122 -10.36 -2.94 6.36
N SER A 123 -9.14 -2.91 6.90
CA SER A 123 -8.48 -4.10 7.46
C SER A 123 -9.26 -4.71 8.64
N LYS A 124 -9.84 -3.86 9.49
CA LYS A 124 -10.72 -4.30 10.59
C LYS A 124 -12.02 -4.92 10.07
N THR A 125 -12.64 -4.32 9.05
CA THR A 125 -13.86 -4.86 8.43
C THR A 125 -13.58 -6.24 7.82
N ALA A 126 -12.49 -6.41 7.07
CA ALA A 126 -12.08 -7.70 6.50
C ALA A 126 -11.92 -8.76 7.61
N THR A 127 -11.18 -8.42 8.67
CA THR A 127 -10.94 -9.32 9.81
C THR A 127 -12.25 -9.76 10.48
N SER A 128 -13.25 -8.88 10.56
CA SER A 128 -14.54 -9.18 11.20
C SER A 128 -15.35 -10.30 10.51
N VAL A 129 -15.04 -10.59 9.24
CA VAL A 129 -15.64 -11.69 8.47
C VAL A 129 -14.64 -12.83 8.19
N GLY A 130 -13.52 -12.85 8.90
CA GLY A 130 -12.48 -13.88 8.73
C GLY A 130 -11.65 -13.74 7.46
N ALA A 131 -11.68 -12.58 6.81
CA ALA A 131 -10.91 -12.27 5.61
C ALA A 131 -9.65 -11.44 5.93
N ILE A 132 -8.72 -11.36 4.97
CA ILE A 132 -7.48 -10.60 5.10
C ILE A 132 -7.29 -9.56 4.00
N ILE A 133 -6.43 -8.58 4.27
CA ILE A 133 -5.95 -7.62 3.25
C ILE A 133 -4.54 -8.01 2.84
N ILE A 134 -4.28 -7.98 1.54
CA ILE A 134 -2.97 -8.15 0.93
C ILE A 134 -2.56 -6.79 0.37
N ASP A 135 -1.58 -6.14 0.98
CA ASP A 135 -1.01 -4.88 0.50
C ASP A 135 0.07 -5.15 -0.56
N ASP A 136 0.34 -4.17 -1.41
CA ASP A 136 1.33 -4.26 -2.48
C ASP A 136 2.66 -3.60 -2.08
N VAL A 137 3.76 -4.30 -2.31
CA VAL A 137 5.11 -3.79 -2.10
C VAL A 137 5.84 -3.78 -3.42
N VAL A 138 6.25 -2.59 -3.87
CA VAL A 138 7.01 -2.37 -5.10
C VAL A 138 8.46 -2.01 -4.75
N PRO A 139 9.39 -2.98 -4.72
CA PRO A 139 10.79 -2.71 -4.33
C PRO A 139 11.71 -2.46 -5.51
N GLY A 140 11.28 -2.77 -6.74
CA GLY A 140 12.15 -2.81 -7.93
C GLY A 140 12.44 -1.45 -8.54
N HIS A 141 11.58 -0.46 -8.31
CA HIS A 141 11.70 0.88 -8.88
C HIS A 141 10.87 1.90 -8.09
N THR A 142 11.09 3.17 -8.41
CA THR A 142 10.32 4.32 -7.92
C THR A 142 9.94 5.24 -9.08
N GLY A 143 8.99 6.12 -8.85
CA GLY A 143 8.70 7.21 -9.79
C GLY A 143 9.74 8.33 -9.76
N LYS A 144 9.49 9.40 -10.52
CA LYS A 144 10.36 10.59 -10.61
C LYS A 144 10.11 11.54 -9.43
N GLY A 145 10.14 10.98 -8.22
CA GLY A 145 9.82 11.64 -6.96
C GLY A 145 10.99 12.39 -6.34
N PRO A 146 10.86 12.80 -5.06
CA PRO A 146 11.89 13.54 -4.34
C PRO A 146 13.25 12.83 -4.34
N ASP A 147 13.31 11.53 -4.08
CA ASP A 147 14.58 10.77 -4.09
C ASP A 147 15.26 10.81 -5.46
N PHE A 148 14.49 10.68 -6.55
CA PHE A 148 14.99 10.79 -7.92
C PHE A 148 15.57 12.19 -8.19
N ARG A 149 14.89 13.26 -7.77
CA ARG A 149 15.36 14.64 -7.93
C ARG A 149 16.58 14.97 -7.10
N LEU A 150 16.71 14.39 -5.91
CA LEU A 150 17.88 14.51 -5.07
C LEU A 150 19.08 13.78 -5.71
N ALA A 151 18.86 12.59 -6.26
CA ALA A 151 19.88 11.84 -6.99
C ALA A 151 20.37 12.59 -8.25
N GLU A 152 19.49 13.21 -9.02
CA GLU A 152 19.88 14.08 -10.17
C GLU A 152 20.82 15.24 -9.76
N ARG A 153 20.85 15.60 -8.48
CA ARG A 153 21.68 16.67 -7.92
C ARG A 153 22.91 16.16 -7.16
N ALA A 154 23.18 14.86 -7.17
CA ALA A 154 24.22 14.22 -6.36
C ALA A 154 24.10 14.56 -4.87
N TYR A 155 22.86 14.69 -4.36
CA TYR A 155 22.64 15.03 -2.96
C TYR A 155 22.94 13.82 -2.06
N GLY A 156 23.96 13.94 -1.22
CA GLY A 156 24.36 12.90 -0.26
C GLY A 156 25.49 11.97 -0.73
N ASP A 157 25.98 12.17 -1.97
CA ASP A 157 27.27 11.65 -2.45
C ASP A 157 28.42 12.59 -2.03
#